data_AF-A0A552JK01-F1
#
_entry.id   AF-A0A552JK01-F1
#
_cell.length_a   1.000
_cell.length_b   1.000
_cell.length_c   1.000
_cell.angle_alpha   90.00
_cell.angle_beta   90.00
_cell.angle_gamma   90.00
#
_symmetry.space_group_name_H-M   'P 1'
#
loop_
_entity.id
_entity.type
_entity.pdbx_description
1 polymer ?
#
loop_
_entity_poly.entity_id
_entity_poly.type
_entity_poly.pdbx_seq_one_letter_code
_entity_poly.pdbx_strand_id
1 'polypeptide(L)'
;NLVTFDLWIVCKYQKGKRKKHGVEYFVYVVYQPEISLDYIHTDYRRRFGIESSYRIKNICRIKTTNKKPVIRLLFIGISFLLVNIWVNLLWRKVSSPNRGGRLIYREIFTFKQMLSFLRQAIDRLYQVVDTIYLPSG
;
A
#
# COMPACT_ATOMS: atom_id res chain seq x y z
N ASN A 1 -36.99 12.04 -3.78
CA ASN A 1 -36.24 11.91 -2.51
C ASN A 1 -35.08 12.88 -2.51
N LEU A 2 -35.16 13.92 -1.67
CA LEU A 2 -34.05 14.82 -1.40
C LEU A 2 -33.25 14.23 -0.25
N VAL A 3 -31.94 14.12 -0.39
CA VAL A 3 -31.04 13.71 0.69
C VAL A 3 -30.13 14.89 0.99
N THR A 4 -30.16 15.35 2.24
CA THR A 4 -29.34 16.46 2.75
C THR A 4 -28.14 15.88 3.49
N PHE A 5 -26.96 16.46 3.27
CA PHE A 5 -25.72 16.07 3.95
C PHE A 5 -25.01 17.31 4.45
N ASP A 6 -24.25 17.17 5.52
CA ASP A 6 -23.44 18.26 6.05
C ASP A 6 -22.14 18.37 5.26
N LEU A 7 -21.77 19.61 4.93
CA LEU A 7 -20.53 19.92 4.22
C LEU A 7 -19.55 20.61 5.16
N TRP A 8 -18.41 19.98 5.39
CA TRP A 8 -17.36 20.49 6.25
C TRP A 8 -16.18 20.96 5.41
N ILE A 9 -15.75 22.21 5.61
CA ILE A 9 -14.63 22.82 4.87
C ILE A 9 -13.48 23.07 5.83
N VAL A 10 -12.31 22.52 5.52
CA VAL A 10 -11.09 22.65 6.32
C VAL A 10 -10.03 23.39 5.52
N CYS A 11 -9.53 24.49 6.08
CA CYS A 11 -8.45 25.28 5.50
C CYS A 11 -7.10 24.83 6.06
N LYS A 12 -6.13 24.50 5.19
CA LYS A 12 -4.76 24.18 5.59
C LYS A 12 -3.77 25.04 4.82
N TYR A 13 -2.86 25.69 5.54
CA TYR A 13 -1.77 26.44 4.91
C TYR A 13 -0.68 25.48 4.41
N GLN A 14 -0.26 25.63 3.15
CA GLN A 14 0.64 24.70 2.47
C GLN A 14 2.09 24.76 2.99
N LYS A 15 2.50 25.79 3.76
CA LYS A 15 3.80 25.88 4.46
C LYS A 15 5.01 25.41 3.61
N GLY A 16 5.04 25.72 2.31
CA GLY A 16 6.12 25.32 1.39
C GLY A 16 6.12 23.83 0.99
N LYS A 17 5.13 23.04 1.41
CA LYS A 17 4.98 21.65 0.98
C LYS A 17 4.80 21.61 -0.54
N ARG A 18 5.51 20.67 -1.20
CA ARG A 18 5.49 20.51 -2.66
C ARG A 18 5.86 21.79 -3.43
N LYS A 19 6.70 22.67 -2.85
CA LYS A 19 7.10 23.97 -3.41
C LYS A 19 5.93 24.94 -3.65
N LYS A 20 4.83 24.79 -2.90
CA LYS A 20 3.66 25.67 -3.00
C LYS A 20 3.47 26.48 -1.71
N HIS A 21 3.09 27.74 -1.88
CA HIS A 21 2.76 28.67 -0.80
C HIS A 21 1.33 29.15 -1.02
N GLY A 22 0.47 29.04 -0.01
CA GLY A 22 -0.96 29.38 -0.11
C GLY A 22 -1.84 28.52 0.80
N VAL A 23 -3.13 28.83 0.83
CA VAL A 23 -4.15 28.07 1.55
C VAL A 23 -4.74 27.00 0.63
N GLU A 24 -4.83 25.77 1.11
CA GLU A 24 -5.54 24.66 0.47
C GLU A 24 -6.86 24.43 1.22
N TYR A 25 -7.96 24.35 0.47
CA TYR A 25 -9.29 24.09 1.00
C TYR A 25 -9.64 22.63 0.75
N PHE A 26 -10.00 21.92 1.82
CA PHE A 26 -10.48 20.54 1.75
C PHE A 26 -11.96 20.51 2.09
N VAL A 27 -12.75 19.90 1.22
CA VAL A 27 -14.19 19.79 1.37
C VAL A 27 -14.56 18.34 1.66
N TYR A 28 -15.31 18.12 2.73
CA TYR A 28 -15.73 16.80 3.19
C TYR A 28 -17.25 16.76 3.31
N VAL A 29 -17.87 15.76 2.68
CA VAL A 29 -19.27 15.43 2.92
C VAL A 29 -19.32 14.47 4.11
N VAL A 30 -20.08 14.84 5.14
CA VAL A 30 -20.20 14.05 6.37
C VAL A 30 -21.64 13.70 6.65
N TYR A 31 -21.84 12.58 7.32
CA TYR A 31 -23.14 12.11 7.79
C TYR A 31 -22.94 11.59 9.21
N GLN A 32 -23.61 12.22 10.17
CA GLN A 32 -23.53 11.89 11.61
C GLN A 32 -22.08 11.71 12.12
N PRO A 33 -21.21 12.74 11.99
CA PRO A 33 -19.80 12.59 12.36
C PRO A 33 -19.62 12.48 13.88
N GLU A 34 -18.89 11.46 14.33
CA GLU A 34 -18.44 11.31 15.72
C GLU A 34 -17.11 12.05 16.02
N ILE A 35 -16.52 12.66 15.00
CA ILE A 35 -15.21 13.32 15.05
C ILE A 35 -15.35 14.84 14.86
N SER A 36 -14.40 15.62 15.39
CA SER A 36 -14.40 17.07 15.25
C SER A 36 -13.90 17.56 13.88
N LEU A 37 -14.31 18.77 13.51
CA LEU A 37 -13.91 19.45 12.26
C LEU A 37 -12.39 19.58 12.12
N ASP A 38 -11.66 19.84 13.22
CA ASP A 38 -10.20 19.97 13.18
C ASP A 38 -9.50 18.65 12.88
N TYR A 39 -10.15 17.54 13.24
CA TYR A 39 -9.59 16.20 13.13
C TYR A 39 -9.93 15.50 11.82
N ILE A 40 -11.03 15.88 11.16
CA ILE A 40 -11.52 15.19 9.95
C ILE A 40 -10.47 15.06 8.85
N HIS A 41 -9.67 16.10 8.61
CA HIS A 41 -8.62 16.03 7.60
C HIS A 41 -7.53 15.01 7.98
N THR A 42 -7.19 14.91 9.27
CA THR A 42 -6.20 13.94 9.76
C THR A 42 -6.76 12.52 9.70
N ASP A 43 -8.01 12.32 10.10
CA ASP A 43 -8.65 11.02 10.04
C ASP A 43 -8.85 10.54 8.61
N TYR A 44 -9.38 11.40 7.73
CA TYR A 44 -9.55 11.11 6.31
C TYR A 44 -8.22 10.72 5.66
N ARG A 45 -7.11 11.35 6.07
CA ARG A 45 -5.78 10.99 5.55
C ARG A 45 -5.35 9.57 5.88
N ARG A 46 -5.89 8.92 6.90
CA ARG A 46 -5.60 7.51 7.21
C ARG A 46 -6.09 6.58 6.09
N ARG A 47 -7.17 6.95 5.38
CA ARG A 47 -7.70 6.18 4.24
C ARG A 47 -6.71 6.06 3.09
N PHE A 48 -5.83 7.05 2.88
CA PHE A 48 -4.77 6.95 1.86
C PHE A 48 -3.80 5.78 2.11
N GLY A 49 -3.68 5.31 3.36
CA GLY A 49 -2.88 4.11 3.69
C GLY A 49 -3.44 2.85 3.05
N ILE A 50 -4.77 2.76 2.93
CA ILE A 50 -5.47 1.64 2.29
C ILE A 50 -5.20 1.66 0.78
N GLU A 51 -5.40 2.80 0.12
CA GLU A 51 -5.14 2.96 -1.32
C GLU A 51 -3.67 2.68 -1.68
N SER A 52 -2.75 3.18 -0.86
CA SER A 52 -1.31 2.94 -1.04
C SER A 52 -0.98 1.45 -0.89
N SER A 53 -1.59 0.78 0.09
CA SER A 53 -1.46 -0.67 0.27
C SER A 53 -2.02 -1.43 -0.93
N TYR A 54 -3.15 -1.01 -1.50
CA TYR A 54 -3.69 -1.60 -2.73
C TYR A 54 -2.79 -1.41 -3.94
N ARG A 55 -2.17 -0.23 -4.10
CA ARG A 55 -1.19 0.02 -5.17
C ARG A 55 0.03 -0.89 -5.07
N ILE A 56 0.57 -1.06 -3.86
CA ILE A 56 1.74 -1.95 -3.63
C ILE A 56 1.36 -3.42 -3.84
N LYS A 57 0.20 -3.85 -3.31
CA LYS A 57 -0.34 -5.20 -3.54
C LYS A 57 -0.46 -5.52 -5.03
N ASN A 58 -0.87 -4.55 -5.84
CA ASN A 58 -1.04 -4.77 -7.28
C ASN A 58 0.27 -5.11 -8.00
N ILE A 59 1.43 -4.76 -7.43
CA ILE A 59 2.76 -5.10 -7.99
C ILE A 59 2.99 -6.63 -7.99
N CYS A 60 2.55 -7.33 -6.94
CA CYS A 60 2.71 -8.79 -6.81
C CYS A 60 1.41 -9.56 -7.07
N ARG A 61 0.36 -8.89 -7.55
CA ARG A 61 -0.93 -9.54 -7.77
C ARG A 61 -0.84 -10.50 -8.95
N ILE A 62 -1.04 -11.77 -8.66
CA ILE A 62 -1.18 -12.81 -9.69
C ILE A 62 -2.45 -12.53 -10.49
N LYS A 63 -2.29 -12.37 -11.81
CA LYS A 63 -3.41 -12.28 -12.76
C LYS A 63 -3.79 -13.70 -13.19
N THR A 64 -5.05 -14.06 -13.02
CA THR A 64 -5.58 -15.38 -13.39
C THR A 64 -6.86 -15.24 -14.20
N THR A 65 -7.02 -16.09 -15.22
CA THR A 65 -8.25 -16.23 -16.02
C THR A 65 -9.21 -17.29 -15.45
N ASN A 66 -8.85 -17.92 -14.32
CA ASN A 66 -9.64 -18.98 -13.73
C ASN A 66 -11.01 -18.44 -13.21
N LYS A 67 -12.09 -19.11 -13.60
CA LYS A 67 -13.46 -18.74 -13.23
C LYS A 67 -13.76 -18.96 -11.74
N LYS A 68 -12.99 -19.80 -11.04
CA LYS A 68 -13.22 -20.11 -9.61
C LYS A 68 -12.89 -18.91 -8.71
N PRO A 69 -13.85 -18.35 -7.96
CA PRO A 69 -13.62 -17.16 -7.12
C PRO A 69 -12.65 -17.43 -5.96
N VAL A 70 -12.65 -18.66 -5.42
CA VAL A 70 -11.77 -19.08 -4.32
C VAL A 70 -10.29 -18.92 -4.68
N ILE A 71 -9.89 -19.33 -5.90
CA ILE A 71 -8.49 -19.22 -6.36
C ILE A 71 -8.07 -17.76 -6.48
N ARG A 72 -8.97 -16.89 -6.97
CA ARG A 72 -8.72 -15.46 -7.07
C ARG A 72 -8.58 -14.80 -5.70
N LEU A 73 -9.39 -15.22 -4.74
CA LEU A 73 -9.30 -14.77 -3.35
C LEU A 73 -7.98 -15.21 -2.72
N LEU A 74 -7.56 -16.46 -2.93
CA LEU A 74 -6.28 -16.99 -2.47
C LEU A 74 -5.12 -16.12 -2.96
N PHE A 75 -5.09 -15.78 -4.26
CA PHE A 75 -4.04 -14.91 -4.80
C PHE A 75 -4.05 -13.51 -4.21
N ILE A 76 -5.23 -12.94 -3.96
CA ILE A 76 -5.33 -11.65 -3.27
C ILE A 76 -4.77 -11.76 -1.85
N GLY A 77 -5.11 -12.82 -1.12
CA GLY A 77 -4.61 -13.10 0.22
C GLY A 77 -3.09 -13.24 0.24
N ILE A 78 -2.50 -14.01 -0.68
CA ILE A 78 -1.05 -14.15 -0.82
C ILE A 78 -0.39 -12.79 -1.08
N SER A 79 -0.94 -11.96 -1.97
CA SER A 79 -0.40 -10.62 -2.22
C SER A 79 -0.41 -9.75 -0.96
N PHE A 80 -1.48 -9.78 -0.17
CA PHE A 80 -1.52 -9.06 1.11
C PHE A 80 -0.54 -9.61 2.13
N LEU A 81 -0.38 -10.93 2.21
CA LEU A 81 0.59 -11.57 3.09
C LEU A 81 2.01 -11.10 2.78
N LEU A 82 2.41 -11.09 1.50
CA LEU A 82 3.73 -10.62 1.06
C LEU A 82 3.97 -9.15 1.44
N VAL A 83 2.99 -8.27 1.26
CA VAL A 83 3.10 -6.87 1.66
C VAL A 83 3.29 -6.74 3.18
N ASN A 84 2.56 -7.52 3.98
CA ASN A 84 2.70 -7.49 5.44
C ASN A 84 4.05 -8.03 5.91
N ILE A 85 4.55 -9.11 5.31
CA ILE A 85 5.89 -9.64 5.60
C ILE A 85 6.95 -8.59 5.30
N TRP A 86 6.86 -7.92 4.14
CA TRP A 86 7.78 -6.83 3.79
C TRP A 86 7.78 -5.70 4.83
N VAL A 87 6.60 -5.22 5.23
CA VAL A 87 6.47 -4.18 6.26
C VAL A 87 7.07 -4.65 7.59
N ASN A 88 6.84 -5.90 7.98
CA ASN A 88 7.40 -6.48 9.19
C ASN A 88 8.95 -6.52 9.14
N LEU A 89 9.51 -6.95 8.02
CA LEU A 89 10.96 -6.98 7.81
C LEU A 89 11.57 -5.59 7.87
N LEU A 90 10.94 -4.60 7.23
CA LEU A 90 11.35 -3.20 7.34
C LEU A 90 11.39 -2.72 8.80
N TRP A 91 10.34 -3.02 9.56
CA TRP A 91 10.21 -2.63 10.97
C TRP A 91 11.13 -3.36 11.95
N ARG A 92 11.62 -4.55 11.60
CA ARG A 92 12.48 -5.36 12.47
C ARG A 92 13.96 -5.26 12.12
N LYS A 93 14.28 -5.08 10.83
CA LYS A 93 15.66 -5.21 10.32
C LYS A 93 16.17 -3.95 9.63
N VAL A 94 15.28 -3.13 9.06
CA VAL A 94 15.64 -1.94 8.27
C VAL A 94 15.12 -0.66 8.94
N SER A 95 14.96 -0.73 10.26
CA SER A 95 14.53 0.40 11.08
C SER A 95 15.55 0.68 12.16
N SER A 96 15.94 1.94 12.31
CA SER A 96 16.81 2.36 13.40
C SER A 96 15.96 3.01 14.51
N PRO A 97 16.18 2.68 15.79
CA PRO A 97 15.56 3.38 16.90
C PRO A 97 16.06 4.83 16.95
N ASN A 98 15.14 5.78 17.09
CA ASN A 98 15.48 7.20 17.23
C ASN A 98 14.67 7.83 18.39
N ARG A 99 15.16 8.93 18.97
CA ARG A 99 14.46 9.61 20.10
C ARG A 99 13.17 10.25 19.58
N GLY A 100 12.06 9.51 19.66
CA GLY A 100 10.74 9.93 19.16
C GLY A 100 10.07 8.97 18.17
N GLY A 101 10.72 7.84 17.82
CA GLY A 101 10.13 6.82 16.93
C GLY A 101 11.16 5.91 16.27
N ARG A 102 10.77 5.21 15.20
CA ARG A 102 11.71 4.46 14.34
C ARG A 102 11.83 5.11 12.99
N LEU A 103 13.06 5.32 12.53
CA LEU A 103 13.36 5.72 11.15
C LEU A 103 13.33 4.47 10.27
N ILE A 104 12.43 4.43 9.28
CA ILE A 104 12.28 3.30 8.36
C ILE A 104 12.92 3.68 7.02
N TYR A 105 14.01 3.02 6.65
CA TYR A 105 14.72 3.28 5.39
C TYR A 105 14.10 2.49 4.23
N ARG A 106 12.89 2.90 3.80
CA ARG A 106 12.15 2.23 2.71
C ARG A 106 12.89 2.24 1.37
N GLU A 107 13.77 3.21 1.15
CA GLU A 107 14.54 3.35 -0.09
C GLU A 107 15.63 2.27 -0.24
N ILE A 108 16.13 1.74 0.89
CA ILE A 108 17.15 0.69 0.89
C ILE A 108 16.55 -0.69 0.60
N PHE A 109 15.35 -0.94 1.12
CA PHE A 109 14.65 -2.23 0.97
C PHE A 109 13.21 -2.03 0.48
N THR A 110 13.10 -1.80 -0.82
CA THR A 110 11.82 -1.67 -1.53
C THR A 110 11.10 -3.02 -1.65
N PHE A 111 9.78 -2.97 -1.85
CA PHE A 111 8.99 -4.19 -2.06
C PHE A 111 9.45 -5.03 -3.27
N LYS A 112 9.89 -4.36 -4.35
CA LYS A 112 10.43 -5.02 -5.54
C LYS A 112 11.71 -5.81 -5.24
N GLN A 113 12.60 -5.27 -4.41
CA GLN A 113 13.81 -5.97 -4.00
C GLN A 113 13.48 -7.24 -3.19
N MET A 114 12.51 -7.17 -2.27
CA MET A 114 12.05 -8.36 -1.54
C MET A 114 11.55 -9.45 -2.50
N LEU A 115 10.72 -9.08 -3.49
CA LEU A 115 10.23 -10.05 -4.47
C LEU A 115 11.37 -10.67 -5.30
N SER A 116 12.38 -9.87 -5.66
CA SER A 116 13.57 -10.37 -6.37
C SER A 116 14.36 -11.38 -5.51
N PHE A 117 14.54 -11.12 -4.22
CA PHE A 117 15.19 -12.06 -3.31
C PHE A 117 14.38 -13.35 -3.15
N LEU A 118 13.06 -13.23 -3.07
CA LEU A 118 12.16 -14.38 -2.96
C LEU A 118 12.24 -15.24 -4.23
N ARG A 119 12.26 -14.61 -5.42
CA ARG A 119 12.50 -15.30 -6.69
C ARG A 119 13.84 -16.05 -6.69
N GLN A 120 14.93 -15.37 -6.34
CA GLN A 120 16.26 -16.01 -6.27
C GLN A 120 16.30 -17.17 -5.26
N ALA A 121 15.60 -17.07 -4.13
CA ALA A 121 15.51 -18.14 -3.15
C ALA A 121 14.76 -19.36 -3.72
N ILE A 122 13.66 -19.15 -4.44
CA ILE A 122 12.93 -20.21 -5.14
C ILE A 122 13.82 -20.86 -6.20
N ASP A 123 14.49 -20.06 -7.02
CA ASP A 123 15.40 -20.54 -8.07
C ASP A 123 16.51 -21.43 -7.48
N ARG A 124 17.04 -21.09 -6.29
CA ARG A 124 18.03 -21.92 -5.58
C ARG A 124 17.45 -23.21 -5.01
N LEU A 125 16.20 -23.20 -4.57
CA LEU A 125 15.54 -24.37 -3.96
C LEU A 125 15.10 -25.39 -5.00
N TYR A 126 14.57 -24.93 -6.13
CA TYR A 126 13.97 -25.78 -7.15
C TYR A 126 14.86 -26.00 -8.37
N GLN A 127 16.06 -25.42 -8.37
CA GLN A 127 16.97 -25.30 -9.51
C GLN A 127 16.35 -24.50 -10.67
N VAL A 128 17.17 -23.79 -11.42
CA VAL A 128 16.69 -23.02 -12.56
C VAL A 128 16.38 -23.98 -13.70
N VAL A 129 15.14 -23.96 -14.18
CA VAL A 129 14.77 -24.67 -15.40
C VAL A 129 15.28 -23.84 -16.59
N ASP A 130 16.46 -24.20 -17.09
CA ASP A 130 17.10 -23.51 -18.23
C ASP A 130 16.79 -24.19 -19.59
N THR A 131 15.96 -25.24 -19.60
CA THR A 131 15.61 -25.98 -20.82
C THR A 131 14.27 -25.52 -21.41
N ILE A 132 14.32 -25.02 -22.64
CA ILE A 132 13.15 -24.71 -23.46
C ILE A 132 12.87 -25.93 -24.34
N TYR A 133 11.78 -26.65 -24.09
CA TYR A 133 11.35 -27.74 -24.96
C TYR A 133 10.45 -27.18 -26.06
N LEU A 134 10.86 -27.32 -27.32
CA LEU A 134 9.97 -27.17 -28.47
C LEU A 134 9.13 -28.44 -28.59
N PRO A 135 7.79 -28.36 -28.63
CA PRO A 135 6.97 -29.53 -28.89
C PRO A 135 7.31 -30.05 -30.29
N SER A 136 7.83 -31.26 -30.36
CA SER A 136 8.04 -31.97 -31.62
C SER A 136 6.66 -32.25 -32.21
N GLY A 137 6.36 -31.60 -33.34
CA GLY A 137 5.17 -31.90 -34.15
C GLY A 137 5.32 -33.19 -34.93
#